data_AF-A0A920PD77-F1
#
_entry.id   AF-A0A920PD77-F1
#
_cell.length_a   1.000
_cell.length_b   1.000
_cell.length_c   1.000
_cell.angle_alpha   90.00
_cell.angle_beta   90.00
_cell.angle_gamma   90.00
#
_symmetry.space_group_name_H-M   'P 1'
#
loop_
_entity.id
_entity.type
_entity.pdbx_description
1 polymer ?
#
loop_
_entity_poly.entity_id
_entity_poly.type
_entity_poly.pdbx_seq_one_letter_code
_entity_poly.pdbx_strand_id
1 'polypeptide(L)'
;MTKEAVILAAGQGLRLGTHADNKPKGCLKLGDLSIIEESVEKLINIGVETIWVVTGFQSQYFDQLVDRFPDHLKTVRNKSYKISGSMYSLAQMSELINPPFLLLESDIIYEFRA
;
A
#
# COMPACT_ATOMS: atom_id res chain seq x y z
N MET A 1 4.52 2.97 20.51
CA MET A 1 4.80 3.19 19.08
C MET A 1 4.32 1.94 18.35
N THR A 2 3.61 2.11 17.24
CA THR A 2 2.93 1.00 16.55
C THR A 2 3.89 0.24 15.65
N LYS A 3 3.92 -1.09 15.74
CA LYS A 3 4.87 -1.94 15.00
C LYS A 3 4.39 -2.37 13.62
N GLU A 4 3.08 -2.26 13.34
CA GLU A 4 2.48 -2.73 12.09
C GLU A 4 1.73 -1.62 11.35
N ALA A 5 1.74 -1.70 10.02
CA ALA A 5 0.93 -0.86 9.14
C ALA A 5 0.26 -1.68 8.04
N VAL A 6 -0.89 -1.19 7.56
CA VAL A 6 -1.60 -1.71 6.40
C VAL A 6 -1.75 -0.58 5.38
N ILE A 7 -1.30 -0.82 4.15
CA ILE A 7 -1.52 0.06 3.00
C ILE A 7 -2.53 -0.60 2.07
N LEU A 8 -3.66 0.06 1.84
CA LEU A 8 -4.68 -0.41 0.90
C LEU A 8 -4.33 0.02 -0.53
N ALA A 9 -4.01 -0.96 -1.38
CA ALA A 9 -3.49 -0.74 -2.74
C ALA A 9 -4.22 -1.58 -3.81
N ALA A 10 -5.42 -2.08 -3.51
CA ALA A 10 -6.16 -2.98 -4.40
C ALA A 10 -6.93 -2.27 -5.53
N GLY A 11 -7.16 -0.96 -5.40
CA GLY A 11 -8.03 -0.18 -6.25
C GLY A 11 -7.50 0.05 -7.68
N GLN A 12 -8.41 0.07 -8.66
CA GLN A 12 -8.08 0.27 -10.08
C GLN A 12 -7.76 1.72 -10.46
N GLY A 13 -8.12 2.69 -9.62
CA GLY A 13 -7.82 4.10 -9.88
C GLY A 13 -8.43 4.71 -11.13
N LEU A 14 -9.58 4.19 -11.59
CA LEU A 14 -10.24 4.55 -12.86
C LEU A 14 -10.40 6.07 -13.11
N ARG A 15 -10.51 6.87 -12.04
CA ARG A 15 -10.63 8.33 -12.13
C ARG A 15 -9.38 9.04 -12.67
N LEU A 16 -8.20 8.40 -12.59
CA LEU A 16 -6.97 8.95 -13.16
C LEU A 16 -6.87 8.73 -14.68
N GLY A 17 -7.73 7.89 -15.27
CA GLY A 17 -7.73 7.63 -16.71
C GLY A 17 -6.35 7.21 -17.22
N THR A 18 -5.86 7.89 -18.27
CA THR A 18 -4.55 7.62 -18.89
C THR A 18 -3.36 8.04 -18.03
N HIS A 19 -3.55 8.89 -17.02
CA HIS A 19 -2.46 9.36 -16.15
C HIS A 19 -1.87 8.25 -15.28
N ALA A 20 -2.63 7.18 -15.03
CA ALA A 20 -2.15 6.02 -14.29
C ALA A 20 -1.33 5.04 -15.16
N ASP A 21 -1.30 5.21 -16.49
CA ASP A 21 -0.59 4.31 -17.41
C ASP A 21 -0.86 2.81 -17.16
N ASN A 22 -2.10 2.48 -16.79
CA ASN A 22 -2.53 1.13 -16.40
C ASN A 22 -1.74 0.53 -15.20
N LYS A 23 -1.22 1.37 -14.31
CA LYS A 23 -0.51 1.03 -13.07
C LYS A 23 -1.39 1.30 -11.83
N PRO A 24 -1.15 0.61 -10.70
CA PRO A 24 -1.78 0.99 -9.43
C PRO A 24 -1.45 2.44 -9.07
N LYS A 25 -2.39 3.15 -8.45
CA LYS A 25 -2.26 4.58 -8.16
C LYS A 25 -1.07 4.90 -7.24
N GLY A 26 -0.78 4.04 -6.27
CA GLY A 26 0.38 4.20 -5.39
C GLY A 26 1.73 4.06 -6.11
N CYS A 27 1.75 3.48 -7.32
CA CYS A 27 2.95 3.38 -8.15
C CYS A 27 3.19 4.62 -9.02
N LEU A 28 2.34 5.65 -8.95
CA LEU A 28 2.61 6.94 -9.56
C LEU A 28 3.87 7.55 -8.94
N LYS A 29 4.72 8.14 -9.77
CA LYS A 29 5.95 8.81 -9.35
C LYS A 29 5.74 10.31 -9.21
N LEU A 30 6.20 10.85 -8.09
CA LEU A 30 6.27 12.28 -7.82
C LEU A 30 7.69 12.57 -7.33
N GLY A 31 8.54 13.05 -8.23
CA GLY A 31 9.99 13.05 -8.02
C GLY A 31 10.59 11.68 -8.33
N ASP A 32 11.54 11.23 -7.50
CA ASP A 32 12.35 10.03 -7.79
C ASP A 32 11.64 8.72 -7.41
N LEU A 33 10.83 8.76 -6.35
CA LEU A 33 10.12 7.61 -5.77
C LEU A 33 8.65 7.62 -6.19
N SER A 34 8.05 6.43 -6.17
CA SER A 34 6.59 6.31 -6.22
C SER A 34 5.95 6.72 -4.88
N ILE A 35 4.67 7.11 -4.91
CA ILE A 35 3.92 7.51 -3.71
C ILE A 35 4.00 6.43 -2.62
N ILE A 36 3.79 5.16 -2.98
CA ILE A 36 3.87 4.05 -2.03
C ILE A 36 5.30 3.79 -1.55
N GLU A 37 6.32 3.95 -2.40
CA GLU A 37 7.73 3.82 -1.98
C GLU A 37 8.07 4.85 -0.90
N GLU A 38 7.68 6.10 -1.11
CA GLU A 38 7.88 7.17 -0.13
C GLU A 38 7.12 6.90 1.18
N SER A 39 5.89 6.38 1.10
CA SER A 39 5.10 5.97 2.26
C SER A 39 5.79 4.86 3.06
N VAL A 40 6.32 3.85 2.39
CA VAL A 40 7.06 2.73 3.00
C VAL A 40 8.32 3.21 3.70
N GLU A 41 9.14 4.05 3.04
CA GLU A 41 10.34 4.61 3.66
C GLU A 41 10.00 5.43 4.92
N LYS A 42 8.94 6.24 4.88
CA LYS A 42 8.48 7.01 6.05
C LYS A 42 8.02 6.11 7.20
N LEU A 43 7.30 5.03 6.91
CA LEU A 43 6.84 4.08 7.94
C LEU A 43 8.02 3.35 8.60
N ILE A 44 8.99 2.88 7.81
CA ILE A 44 10.21 2.26 8.33
C ILE A 44 11.00 3.26 9.20
N ASN A 45 11.13 4.50 8.75
CA ASN A 45 11.86 5.55 9.49
C ASN A 45 11.26 5.88 10.87
N ILE A 46 9.96 5.65 11.08
CA ILE A 46 9.32 5.81 12.40
C ILE A 46 9.25 4.51 13.21
N GLY A 47 9.91 3.45 12.78
CA GLY A 47 10.01 2.19 13.51
C GLY A 47 8.86 1.20 13.28
N VAL A 48 8.12 1.31 12.17
CA VAL A 48 7.19 0.24 11.76
C VAL A 48 8.02 -0.95 11.27
N GLU A 49 7.80 -2.11 11.88
CA GLU A 49 8.55 -3.34 11.61
C GLU A 49 7.93 -4.13 10.44
N THR A 50 6.60 -4.21 10.37
CA THR A 50 5.87 -4.92 9.31
C THR A 50 4.85 -4.03 8.61
N ILE A 51 4.92 -3.98 7.29
CA ILE A 51 4.02 -3.24 6.41
C ILE A 51 3.32 -4.23 5.50
N TRP A 52 2.01 -4.35 5.67
CA TRP A 52 1.14 -5.15 4.83
C TRP A 52 0.59 -4.31 3.69
N VAL A 53 0.86 -4.68 2.45
CA VAL A 53 0.25 -4.06 1.27
C VAL A 53 -0.88 -4.96 0.77
N VAL A 54 -2.13 -4.49 0.88
CA VAL A 54 -3.27 -5.21 0.34
C VAL A 54 -3.41 -4.89 -1.14
N THR A 55 -3.01 -5.83 -2.00
CA THR A 55 -2.94 -5.66 -3.45
C THR A 55 -4.21 -6.17 -4.14
N GLY A 56 -4.37 -5.83 -5.43
CA GLY A 56 -5.55 -6.22 -6.22
C GLY A 56 -5.28 -6.03 -7.70
N PHE A 57 -5.68 -4.87 -8.22
CA PHE A 57 -5.35 -4.46 -9.59
C PHE A 57 -3.84 -4.44 -9.82
N GLN A 58 -3.38 -5.09 -10.90
CA GLN A 58 -1.97 -5.10 -11.32
C GLN A 58 -0.98 -5.37 -10.17
N SER A 59 -1.25 -6.42 -9.37
CA SER A 59 -0.52 -6.71 -8.14
C SER A 59 0.98 -6.92 -8.32
N GLN A 60 1.43 -7.33 -9.51
CA GLN A 60 2.84 -7.58 -9.82
C GLN A 60 3.72 -6.31 -9.73
N TYR A 61 3.12 -5.11 -9.77
CA TYR A 61 3.88 -3.87 -9.55
C TYR A 61 4.42 -3.73 -8.13
N PHE A 62 3.88 -4.49 -7.17
CA PHE A 62 4.36 -4.49 -5.79
C PHE A 62 5.46 -5.53 -5.55
N ASP A 63 5.74 -6.44 -6.50
CA ASP A 63 6.78 -7.46 -6.34
C ASP A 63 8.17 -6.79 -6.21
N GLN A 64 8.47 -5.81 -7.07
CA GLN A 64 9.70 -5.02 -6.98
C GLN A 64 9.83 -4.24 -5.67
N LEU A 65 8.70 -3.80 -5.11
CA LEU A 65 8.66 -3.09 -3.84
C LEU A 65 8.96 -4.04 -2.67
N VAL A 66 8.42 -5.26 -2.73
CA VAL A 66 8.75 -6.34 -1.76
C VAL A 66 10.23 -6.67 -1.83
N ASP A 67 10.79 -6.86 -3.03
CA ASP A 67 12.21 -7.19 -3.22
C ASP A 67 13.15 -6.10 -2.68
N ARG A 68 12.72 -4.83 -2.72
CA ARG A 68 13.48 -3.70 -2.16
C ARG A 68 13.41 -3.65 -0.64
N PHE A 69 12.33 -4.12 -0.03
CA PHE A 69 12.11 -4.07 1.43
C PHE A 69 11.69 -5.45 2.00
N PRO A 70 12.50 -6.51 1.79
CA PRO A 70 12.07 -7.90 2.04
C PRO A 70 11.81 -8.20 3.52
N ASP A 71 12.50 -7.50 4.42
CA ASP A 71 12.36 -7.69 5.87
C ASP A 71 11.15 -6.93 6.45
N HIS A 72 10.60 -5.96 5.71
CA HIS A 72 9.54 -5.08 6.20
C HIS A 72 8.21 -5.27 5.49
N LEU A 73 8.21 -5.64 4.22
CA LEU A 73 7.03 -5.54 3.38
C LEU A 73 6.47 -6.92 3.01
N LYS A 74 5.15 -7.07 3.17
CA LYS A 74 4.41 -8.28 2.82
C LYS A 74 3.17 -7.91 2.03
N THR A 75 2.75 -8.78 1.11
CA THR A 75 1.54 -8.54 0.30
C THR A 75 0.42 -9.52 0.61
N VAL A 76 -0.82 -9.05 0.62
CA VAL A 76 -2.03 -9.87 0.65
C VAL A 76 -2.92 -9.47 -0.52
N ARG A 77 -3.34 -10.43 -1.35
CA ARG A 77 -4.10 -10.11 -2.55
C ARG A 77 -5.61 -10.22 -2.32
N ASN A 78 -6.33 -9.10 -2.43
CA ASN A 78 -7.78 -9.09 -2.60
C ASN A 78 -8.13 -9.52 -4.04
N LYS A 79 -8.51 -10.79 -4.22
CA LYS A 79 -8.93 -11.33 -5.53
C LYS A 79 -10.24 -10.73 -6.04
N SER A 80 -11.08 -10.20 -5.15
CA SER A 80 -12.39 -9.62 -5.44
C SER A 80 -12.33 -8.11 -5.72
N TYR A 81 -11.14 -7.52 -5.89
CA TYR A 81 -10.93 -6.06 -6.01
C TYR A 81 -11.78 -5.36 -7.09
N LYS A 82 -12.25 -6.09 -8.12
CA LYS A 82 -13.11 -5.52 -9.18
C LYS A 82 -14.55 -5.27 -8.71
N ILE A 83 -15.02 -6.01 -7.72
CA ILE A 83 -16.40 -6.01 -7.23
C ILE A 83 -16.50 -5.66 -5.74
N SER A 84 -15.37 -5.34 -5.10
CA SER A 84 -15.30 -5.02 -3.67
C SER A 84 -14.59 -3.69 -3.42
N GLY A 85 -14.76 -3.15 -2.21
CA GLY A 85 -14.17 -1.86 -1.80
C GLY A 85 -12.93 -1.99 -0.91
N SER A 86 -12.43 -0.84 -0.45
CA SER A 86 -11.30 -0.75 0.49
C SER A 86 -11.58 -1.49 1.80
N MET A 87 -12.80 -1.42 2.33
CA MET A 87 -13.17 -2.16 3.55
C MET A 87 -13.08 -3.68 3.38
N TYR A 88 -13.48 -4.22 2.21
CA TYR A 88 -13.30 -5.65 1.95
C TYR A 88 -11.82 -6.02 1.83
N SER A 89 -11.02 -5.12 1.25
CA SER A 89 -9.56 -5.27 1.19
C SER A 89 -8.96 -5.34 2.60
N LEU A 90 -9.37 -4.43 3.50
CA LEU A 90 -8.97 -4.47 4.91
C LEU A 90 -9.45 -5.74 5.61
N ALA A 91 -10.66 -6.22 5.33
CA ALA A 91 -11.17 -7.46 5.90
C ALA A 91 -10.33 -8.69 5.54
N GLN A 92 -9.56 -8.67 4.43
CA GLN A 92 -8.61 -9.75 4.12
C GLN A 92 -7.46 -9.86 5.14
N MET A 93 -7.28 -8.85 5.99
CA MET A 93 -6.27 -8.83 7.03
C MET A 93 -6.76 -9.34 8.38
N SER A 94 -8.03 -9.71 8.53
CA SER A 94 -8.64 -9.99 9.85
C SER A 94 -7.95 -11.08 10.66
N GLU A 95 -7.29 -12.03 10.00
CA GLU A 95 -6.55 -13.13 10.65
C GLU A 95 -5.03 -12.87 10.71
N LEU A 96 -4.55 -11.83 10.03
CA LEU A 96 -3.12 -11.55 9.84
C LEU A 96 -2.62 -10.37 10.67
N ILE A 97 -3.50 -9.46 11.08
CA ILE A 97 -3.12 -8.26 11.83
C ILE A 97 -3.94 -8.10 13.10
N ASN A 98 -3.28 -7.62 14.16
CA ASN A 98 -3.92 -7.31 15.43
C ASN A 98 -3.80 -5.81 15.74
N PRO A 99 -4.84 -5.17 16.30
CA PRO A 99 -4.72 -3.79 16.77
C PRO A 99 -3.70 -3.65 17.92
N PRO A 100 -3.00 -2.50 18.02
CA PRO A 100 -3.08 -1.34 17.14
C PRO A 100 -2.17 -1.46 15.90
N PHE A 101 -2.62 -0.90 14.78
CA PHE A 101 -1.83 -0.75 13.54
C PHE A 101 -2.15 0.59 12.86
N LEU A 102 -1.26 1.07 11.98
CA LEU A 102 -1.55 2.22 11.13
C LEU A 102 -2.27 1.77 9.86
N LEU A 103 -3.36 2.44 9.47
CA LEU A 103 -4.07 2.17 8.22
C LEU A 103 -3.89 3.36 7.27
N LEU A 104 -3.41 3.08 6.05
CA LEU A 104 -3.15 4.08 5.02
C LEU A 104 -3.77 3.65 3.69
N GLU A 105 -4.13 4.63 2.88
CA GLU A 105 -4.44 4.42 1.45
C GLU A 105 -3.13 4.51 0.64
N SER A 106 -3.04 3.83 -0.51
CA SER A 106 -1.82 3.84 -1.32
C SER A 106 -1.55 5.13 -2.10
N ASP A 107 -2.53 6.03 -2.23
CA ASP A 107 -2.47 7.22 -3.08
C ASP A 107 -2.39 8.54 -2.30
N ILE A 108 -1.93 8.50 -1.04
CA ILE A 108 -1.73 9.68 -0.20
C ILE A 108 -0.26 10.10 -0.11
N ILE A 109 -0.04 11.41 -0.04
CA ILE A 109 1.25 12.02 0.25
C ILE A 109 1.08 12.78 1.57
N TYR A 110 2.06 12.65 2.45
CA TYR A 110 1.99 13.23 3.80
C TYR A 110 3.39 13.53 4.32
N GLU A 111 3.51 14.47 5.24
CA GLU A 111 4.78 14.89 5.85
C GLU A 111 4.76 14.73 7.37
N PHE A 112 5.94 14.76 7.98
CA PHE A 112 6.07 14.62 9.44
C PHE A 112 5.58 15.85 10.21
N ARG A 113 5.65 17.04 9.59
CA ARG A 113 5.22 18.32 10.14
C ARG A 113 4.81 19.24 8.99
N ALA A 114 3.65 19.88 9.12
CA ALA A 114 3.19 20.98 8.26
C ALA A 114 3.51 22.33 8.91
#